data_AF-A0A7C2L3X7-F1
#
_entry.id   AF-A0A7C2L3X7-F1
#
_cell.length_a   1.000
_cell.length_b   1.000
_cell.length_c   1.000
_cell.angle_alpha   90.00
_cell.angle_beta   90.00
_cell.angle_gamma   90.00
#
_symmetry.space_group_name_H-M   'P 1'
#
loop_
_entity.id
_entity.type
_entity.pdbx_description
1 polymer ?
#
loop_
_entity_poly.entity_id
_entity_poly.type
_entity_poly.pdbx_seq_one_letter_code
_entity_poly.pdbx_strand_id
1 'polypeptide(L)'
;MGGGGKADMRVSEELDMILSSRKFDAVVLVSDGPTDELVLPLVQSKIPVLSVQRVVVQQSRGVEESFMLFLRYVRKLFEEEKYKKYALGVPGGLITLYVLLSLFVPGFAWPLLVAALGLALLVKGFSIDEYIAKTYRTSPILLTALVASALIVLLALASGLGGVSSLGGAKGLEVLGYFLLTSLGEQVLVLDLLFAAALLPLVAQAVEAALGNKHVGAREAVAIVLLVMLRQVMFEYARLLVGAGSILSLLLWVALAILALAAVVAILPLLGYSRARGSQ
;
A
#
# COMPACT_ATOMS: atom_id res chain seq x y z
N MET A 1 33.93 -16.80 49.21
CA MET A 1 33.69 -18.07 49.93
C MET A 1 33.26 -17.70 51.34
N GLY A 2 32.04 -18.03 51.79
CA GLY A 2 31.63 -17.72 53.17
C GLY A 2 30.15 -17.45 53.45
N GLY A 3 29.21 -17.90 52.62
CA GLY A 3 27.76 -17.79 52.90
C GLY A 3 27.04 -19.12 53.20
N GLY A 4 27.56 -20.26 52.74
CA GLY A 4 26.86 -21.55 52.75
C GLY A 4 26.83 -22.27 54.11
N GLY A 5 27.90 -22.17 54.91
CA GLY A 5 28.04 -23.05 56.09
C GLY A 5 26.94 -22.93 57.15
N LYS A 6 26.35 -21.75 57.35
CA LYS A 6 25.23 -21.59 58.29
C LYS A 6 23.91 -22.16 57.76
N ALA A 7 23.70 -22.12 56.44
CA ALA A 7 22.53 -22.71 55.80
C ALA A 7 22.66 -24.23 55.79
N ASP A 8 23.83 -24.75 55.43
CA ASP A 8 24.17 -26.17 55.42
C ASP A 8 23.97 -26.82 56.80
N MET A 9 24.39 -26.13 57.88
CA MET A 9 24.17 -26.60 59.25
C MET A 9 22.69 -26.70 59.61
N ARG A 10 21.87 -25.69 59.26
CA ARG A 10 20.43 -25.71 59.54
C ARG A 10 19.72 -26.84 58.79
N VAL A 11 20.05 -27.03 57.51
CA VAL A 11 19.48 -28.12 56.70
C VAL A 11 19.85 -29.48 57.29
N SER A 12 21.09 -29.64 57.76
CA SER A 12 21.52 -30.87 58.45
C SER A 12 20.76 -31.11 59.76
N GLU A 13 20.56 -30.07 60.58
CA GLU A 13 19.82 -30.18 61.85
C GLU A 13 18.35 -30.54 61.63
N GLU A 14 17.68 -29.92 60.66
CA GLU A 14 16.29 -30.24 60.30
C GLU A 14 16.17 -31.67 59.75
N LEU A 15 17.12 -32.10 58.93
CA LEU A 15 17.17 -33.47 58.43
C LEU A 15 17.36 -34.48 59.57
N ASP A 16 18.24 -34.19 60.53
CA ASP A 16 18.44 -35.03 61.72
C ASP A 16 17.17 -35.14 62.57
N MET A 17 16.43 -34.03 62.75
CA MET A 17 15.14 -34.07 63.44
C MET A 17 14.14 -34.99 62.73
N ILE A 18 14.04 -34.91 61.40
CA ILE A 18 13.11 -35.74 60.62
C ILE A 18 13.51 -37.22 60.69
N LEU A 19 14.80 -37.53 60.47
CA LEU A 19 15.32 -38.90 60.53
C LEU A 19 15.21 -39.51 61.94
N SER A 20 15.21 -38.70 63.00
CA SER A 20 14.98 -39.17 64.37
C SER A 20 13.52 -39.53 64.66
N SER A 21 12.57 -38.93 63.92
CA SER A 21 11.13 -39.11 64.16
C SER A 21 10.57 -40.39 63.54
N ARG A 22 11.13 -40.85 62.41
CA ARG A 22 10.72 -42.06 61.68
C ARG A 22 11.90 -42.68 60.95
N LYS A 23 11.84 -43.98 60.70
CA LYS A 23 12.79 -44.67 59.82
C LYS A 23 12.42 -44.44 58.36
N PHE A 24 13.40 -44.02 57.58
CA PHE A 24 13.32 -43.85 56.13
C PHE A 24 14.42 -44.68 55.49
N ASP A 25 14.08 -45.50 54.48
CA ASP A 25 15.05 -46.36 53.81
C ASP A 25 15.85 -45.63 52.73
N ALA A 26 15.29 -44.58 52.14
CA ALA A 26 15.93 -43.74 51.14
C ALA A 26 15.20 -42.40 50.94
N VAL A 27 15.87 -41.45 50.26
CA VAL A 27 15.30 -40.15 49.90
C VAL A 27 15.45 -39.85 48.40
N VAL A 28 14.52 -39.07 47.86
CA VAL A 28 14.61 -38.49 46.51
C VAL A 28 14.79 -36.98 46.67
N LEU A 29 15.88 -36.43 46.14
CA LEU A 29 16.15 -35.00 46.20
C LEU A 29 15.50 -34.31 45.00
N VAL A 30 14.58 -33.38 45.25
CA VAL A 30 13.99 -32.55 44.19
C VAL A 30 14.61 -31.16 44.28
N SER A 31 15.23 -30.68 43.20
CA SER A 31 15.94 -29.39 43.17
C SER A 31 15.49 -28.55 41.97
N ASP A 32 15.33 -27.24 42.15
CA ASP A 32 14.96 -26.31 41.07
C ASP A 32 16.18 -25.70 40.33
N GLY A 33 17.41 -25.98 40.83
CA GLY A 33 18.63 -25.46 40.22
C GLY A 33 19.95 -25.98 40.81
N PRO A 34 21.09 -25.70 40.14
CA PRO A 34 22.40 -26.26 40.51
C PRO A 34 22.90 -25.81 41.89
N THR A 35 22.42 -24.66 42.39
CA THR A 35 22.76 -24.16 43.72
C THR A 35 22.13 -25.00 44.81
N ASP A 36 20.90 -25.46 44.59
CA ASP A 36 20.13 -26.25 45.57
C ASP A 36 20.60 -27.71 45.59
N GLU A 37 21.23 -28.19 44.52
CA GLU A 37 21.92 -29.49 44.50
C GLU A 37 23.18 -29.52 45.38
N LEU A 38 23.71 -28.37 45.83
CA LEU A 38 24.91 -28.33 46.68
C LEU A 38 24.72 -28.97 48.06
N VAL A 39 23.48 -29.17 48.51
CA VAL A 39 23.16 -29.89 49.76
C VAL A 39 23.21 -31.41 49.60
N LEU A 40 23.33 -31.92 48.37
CA LEU A 40 23.32 -33.36 48.07
C LEU A 40 24.36 -34.16 48.90
N PRO A 41 25.62 -33.72 49.05
CA PRO A 41 26.61 -34.44 49.86
C PRO A 41 26.22 -34.50 51.35
N LEU A 42 25.53 -33.47 51.86
CA LEU A 42 25.08 -33.43 53.25
C LEU A 42 23.98 -34.46 53.49
N VAL A 43 23.01 -34.55 52.57
CA VAL A 43 21.91 -35.52 52.66
C VAL A 43 22.45 -36.95 52.48
N GLN A 44 23.31 -37.19 51.49
CA GLN A 44 23.95 -38.48 51.26
C GLN A 44 24.78 -38.99 52.44
N SER A 45 25.33 -38.09 53.26
CA SER A 45 26.11 -38.47 54.45
C SER A 45 25.27 -39.14 55.54
N LYS A 46 23.94 -38.97 55.52
CA LYS A 46 23.02 -39.44 56.57
C LYS A 46 22.01 -40.51 56.10
N ILE A 47 21.59 -40.46 54.83
CA ILE A 47 20.62 -41.41 54.26
C ILE A 47 20.92 -41.65 52.77
N PRO A 48 20.76 -42.87 52.23
CA PRO A 48 20.96 -43.11 50.80
C PRO A 48 19.95 -42.32 49.94
N VAL A 49 20.47 -41.65 48.90
CA VAL A 49 19.66 -40.89 47.93
C VAL A 49 19.45 -41.75 46.68
N LEU A 50 18.19 -42.08 46.35
CA LEU A 50 17.85 -42.94 45.20
C LEU A 50 17.93 -42.19 43.87
N SER A 51 17.49 -40.93 43.83
CA SER A 51 17.53 -40.11 42.63
C SER A 51 17.51 -38.62 42.96
N VAL A 52 18.04 -37.83 42.02
CA VAL A 52 17.96 -36.38 42.04
C VAL A 52 17.06 -35.96 40.88
N GLN A 53 15.91 -35.35 41.18
CA GLN A 53 14.98 -34.82 40.18
C GLN A 53 15.13 -33.31 40.08
N ARG A 54 15.51 -32.82 38.89
CA ARG A 54 15.62 -31.39 38.64
C ARG A 54 14.34 -30.84 38.00
N VAL A 55 13.71 -29.86 38.65
CA VAL A 55 12.50 -29.17 38.15
C VAL A 55 12.86 -27.75 37.75
N VAL A 56 13.05 -27.49 36.45
CA VAL A 56 13.37 -26.14 35.97
C VAL A 56 12.09 -25.29 35.95
N VAL A 57 11.95 -24.38 36.90
CA VAL A 57 10.87 -23.37 36.90
C VAL A 57 11.36 -22.13 36.15
N GLN A 58 10.79 -21.86 34.97
CA GLN A 58 11.16 -20.69 34.16
C GLN A 58 10.48 -19.43 34.71
N GLN A 59 11.22 -18.59 35.44
CA GLN A 59 10.75 -17.25 35.84
C GLN A 59 11.06 -16.21 34.74
N SER A 60 10.02 -15.62 34.17
CA SER A 60 10.09 -14.72 33.00
C SER A 60 10.57 -13.29 33.35
N ARG A 61 11.84 -13.14 33.77
CA ARG A 61 12.46 -11.82 34.07
C ARG A 61 12.41 -10.81 32.91
N GLY A 62 12.35 -11.29 31.67
CA GLY A 62 12.39 -10.42 30.48
C GLY A 62 11.19 -9.47 30.32
N VAL A 63 10.03 -9.80 30.89
CA VAL A 63 8.83 -8.94 30.78
C VAL A 63 8.91 -7.75 31.74
N GLU A 64 9.42 -7.99 32.95
CA GLU A 64 9.53 -6.97 33.99
C GLU A 64 10.57 -5.91 33.63
N GLU A 65 11.73 -6.34 33.12
CA GLU A 65 12.78 -5.43 32.64
C GLU A 65 12.32 -4.58 31.44
N SER A 66 11.61 -5.18 30.49
CA SER A 66 11.06 -4.46 29.32
C SER A 66 10.02 -3.41 29.73
N PHE A 67 9.15 -3.75 30.70
CA PHE A 67 8.14 -2.84 31.22
C PHE A 67 8.76 -1.67 31.99
N MET A 68 9.77 -1.94 32.82
CA MET A 68 10.53 -0.88 33.51
C MET A 68 11.27 0.04 32.53
N LEU A 69 11.85 -0.51 31.46
CA LEU A 69 12.51 0.28 30.43
C LEU A 69 11.50 1.20 29.73
N PHE A 70 10.34 0.66 29.34
CA PHE A 70 9.27 1.41 28.71
C PHE A 70 8.77 2.56 29.61
N LEU A 71 8.47 2.27 30.89
CA LEU A 71 8.05 3.31 31.84
C LEU A 71 9.11 4.40 32.01
N ARG A 72 10.39 4.02 32.04
CA ARG A 72 11.51 4.98 32.13
C ARG A 72 11.56 5.89 30.90
N TYR A 73 11.37 5.36 29.69
CA TYR A 73 11.34 6.18 28.47
C TYR A 73 10.11 7.08 28.39
N VAL A 74 8.93 6.57 28.77
CA VAL A 74 7.72 7.40 28.87
C VAL A 74 7.95 8.54 29.84
N ARG A 75 8.45 8.26 31.05
CA ARG A 75 8.72 9.30 32.05
C ARG A 75 9.72 10.36 31.55
N LYS A 76 10.78 9.94 30.84
CA LYS A 76 11.73 10.86 30.19
C LYS A 76 11.09 11.82 29.19
N LEU A 77 10.06 11.39 28.44
CA LEU A 77 9.34 12.26 27.51
C LEU A 77 8.65 13.44 28.23
N PHE A 78 8.17 13.25 29.46
CA PHE A 78 7.43 14.27 30.21
C PHE A 78 8.32 15.13 31.13
N GLU A 79 9.42 14.56 31.64
CA GLU A 79 10.27 15.20 32.65
C GLU A 79 11.47 15.95 32.06
N GLU A 80 12.10 15.44 31.00
CA GLU A 80 13.28 16.07 30.43
C GLU A 80 12.89 17.25 29.52
N GLU A 81 13.35 18.47 29.83
CA GLU A 81 13.03 19.70 29.07
C GLU A 81 13.26 19.58 27.56
N LYS A 82 14.32 18.85 27.17
CA LYS A 82 14.66 18.62 25.76
C LYS A 82 13.57 17.83 25.03
N TYR A 83 12.95 16.84 25.70
CA TYR A 83 11.94 15.96 25.12
C TYR A 83 10.52 16.47 25.34
N LYS A 84 10.27 17.18 26.44
CA LYS A 84 8.96 17.77 26.79
C LYS A 84 8.42 18.71 25.70
N LYS A 85 9.32 19.47 25.06
CA LYS A 85 8.97 20.35 23.92
C LYS A 85 8.42 19.55 22.73
N TYR A 86 8.99 18.39 22.42
CA TYR A 86 8.56 17.56 21.30
C TYR A 86 7.40 16.61 21.67
N ALA A 87 7.34 16.15 22.92
CA ALA A 87 6.32 15.22 23.39
C ALA A 87 5.00 15.89 23.77
N LEU A 88 5.05 17.10 24.35
CA LEU A 88 3.85 17.85 24.76
C LEU A 88 3.69 19.16 24.00
N GLY A 89 4.80 19.87 23.75
CA GLY A 89 4.75 21.18 23.07
C GLY A 89 4.30 21.08 21.62
N VAL A 90 4.90 20.19 20.83
CA VAL A 90 4.53 19.99 19.42
C VAL A 90 3.10 19.44 19.28
N PRO A 91 2.70 18.37 19.98
CA PRO A 91 1.32 17.87 19.90
C PRO A 91 0.31 18.88 20.44
N GLY A 92 0.60 19.54 21.57
CA GLY A 92 -0.25 20.58 22.14
C GLY A 92 -0.42 21.76 21.19
N GLY A 93 0.67 22.24 20.59
CA GLY A 93 0.62 23.30 19.58
C GLY A 93 -0.15 22.90 18.33
N LEU A 94 -0.01 21.66 17.86
CA LEU A 94 -0.79 21.13 16.75
C LEU A 94 -2.29 21.03 17.08
N ILE A 95 -2.65 20.60 18.29
CA ILE A 95 -4.04 20.55 18.75
C ILE A 95 -4.62 21.95 18.86
N THR A 96 -3.89 22.89 19.46
CA THR A 96 -4.32 24.29 19.55
C THR A 96 -4.49 24.91 18.17
N LEU A 97 -3.54 24.69 17.26
CA LEU A 97 -3.61 25.16 15.88
C LEU A 97 -4.79 24.53 15.14
N TYR A 98 -5.06 23.23 15.35
CA TYR A 98 -6.22 22.53 14.80
C TYR A 98 -7.54 23.15 15.25
N VAL A 99 -7.71 23.40 16.56
CA VAL A 99 -8.92 24.05 17.10
C VAL A 99 -9.05 25.47 16.56
N LEU A 100 -7.95 26.22 16.48
CA LEU A 100 -7.96 27.59 15.97
C LEU A 100 -8.32 27.64 14.48
N LEU A 101 -7.76 26.76 13.66
CA LEU A 101 -8.14 26.65 12.25
C LEU A 101 -9.60 26.20 12.09
N SER A 102 -10.09 25.28 12.93
CA SER A 102 -11.48 24.80 12.87
C SER A 102 -12.52 25.91 13.13
N LEU A 103 -12.16 26.90 13.95
CA LEU A 103 -13.05 28.02 14.28
C LEU A 103 -13.10 29.11 13.21
N PHE A 104 -11.98 29.37 12.54
CA PHE A 104 -11.85 30.48 11.58
C PHE A 104 -11.94 30.05 10.12
N VAL A 105 -11.72 28.77 9.83
CA VAL A 105 -11.62 28.29 8.45
C VAL A 105 -12.88 27.49 8.08
N PRO A 106 -13.53 27.79 6.94
CA PRO A 106 -14.69 27.05 6.48
C PRO A 106 -14.39 25.55 6.31
N GLY A 107 -15.41 24.70 6.56
CA GLY A 107 -15.28 23.24 6.66
C GLY A 107 -14.67 22.52 5.45
N PHE A 108 -14.48 23.19 4.31
CA PHE A 108 -13.76 22.66 3.15
C PHE A 108 -12.23 22.66 3.31
N ALA A 109 -11.67 23.41 4.26
CA ALA A 109 -10.22 23.53 4.39
C ALA A 109 -9.55 22.26 4.91
N TRP A 110 -10.22 21.48 5.77
CA TRP A 110 -9.68 20.21 6.22
C TRP A 110 -9.56 19.20 5.06
N PRO A 111 -10.62 18.95 4.26
CA PRO A 111 -10.50 18.21 3.01
C PRO A 111 -9.41 18.74 2.08
N LEU A 112 -9.27 20.07 1.95
CA LEU A 112 -8.27 20.68 1.08
C LEU A 112 -6.83 20.43 1.59
N LEU A 113 -6.59 20.52 2.90
CA LEU A 113 -5.30 20.21 3.50
C LEU A 113 -4.93 18.74 3.35
N VAL A 114 -5.89 17.83 3.61
CA VAL A 114 -5.69 16.39 3.42
C VAL A 114 -5.45 16.05 1.94
N ALA A 115 -6.20 16.68 1.02
CA ALA A 115 -5.99 16.53 -0.41
C ALA A 115 -4.63 17.07 -0.85
N ALA A 116 -4.20 18.22 -0.34
CA ALA A 116 -2.89 18.80 -0.62
C ALA A 116 -1.75 17.91 -0.09
N LEU A 117 -1.87 17.39 1.14
CA LEU A 117 -0.93 16.42 1.69
C LEU A 117 -0.90 15.13 0.88
N GLY A 118 -2.07 14.60 0.51
CA GLY A 118 -2.19 13.42 -0.35
C GLY A 118 -1.51 13.63 -1.69
N LEU A 119 -1.76 14.77 -2.36
CA LEU A 119 -1.09 15.13 -3.61
C LEU A 119 0.43 15.25 -3.44
N ALA A 120 0.89 15.90 -2.37
CA ALA A 120 2.33 16.02 -2.09
C ALA A 120 2.99 14.65 -1.88
N LEU A 121 2.32 13.74 -1.17
CA LEU A 121 2.79 12.37 -0.98
C LEU A 121 2.76 11.55 -2.26
N LEU A 122 1.75 11.72 -3.13
CA LEU A 122 1.71 11.06 -4.43
C LEU A 122 2.84 11.56 -5.34
N VAL A 123 3.04 12.87 -5.43
CA VAL A 123 4.12 13.47 -6.23
C VAL A 123 5.48 12.93 -5.78
N LYS A 124 5.75 12.94 -4.47
CA LYS A 124 7.03 12.46 -3.93
C LYS A 124 7.17 10.94 -3.93
N GLY A 125 6.09 10.22 -3.65
CA GLY A 125 6.07 8.75 -3.58
C GLY A 125 6.25 8.08 -4.94
N PHE A 126 5.74 8.70 -6.01
CA PHE A 126 5.93 8.23 -7.38
C PHE A 126 7.08 8.93 -8.11
N SER A 127 7.83 9.80 -7.44
CA SER A 127 8.92 10.60 -8.06
C SER A 127 8.45 11.30 -9.35
N ILE A 128 7.23 11.85 -9.30
CA ILE A 128 6.57 12.47 -10.46
C ILE A 128 7.37 13.67 -10.93
N ASP A 129 8.03 14.38 -10.02
CA ASP A 129 8.96 15.48 -10.27
C ASP A 129 10.11 15.06 -11.19
N GLU A 130 10.74 13.91 -10.93
CA GLU A 130 11.80 13.38 -11.79
C GLU A 130 11.27 12.97 -13.17
N TYR A 131 10.09 12.34 -13.22
CA TYR A 131 9.47 11.93 -14.47
C TYR A 131 9.10 13.12 -15.36
N ILE A 132 8.53 14.17 -14.77
CA ILE A 132 8.20 15.43 -15.45
C ILE A 132 9.50 16.06 -15.98
N ALA A 133 10.54 16.18 -15.15
CA ALA A 133 11.80 16.79 -15.54
C ALA A 133 12.48 16.03 -16.69
N LYS A 134 12.48 14.69 -16.65
CA LYS A 134 13.03 13.83 -17.71
C LYS A 134 12.24 13.95 -19.01
N THR A 135 10.91 13.92 -18.92
CA THR A 135 10.02 14.02 -20.09
C THR A 135 10.14 15.40 -20.73
N TYR A 136 10.17 16.48 -19.95
CA TYR A 136 10.35 17.85 -20.47
C TYR A 136 11.64 18.01 -21.28
N ARG A 137 12.75 17.41 -20.81
CA ARG A 137 14.05 17.45 -21.50
C ARG A 137 14.10 16.61 -22.78
N THR A 138 13.31 15.55 -22.86
CA THR A 138 13.35 14.58 -23.97
C THR A 138 12.33 14.94 -25.05
N SER A 139 11.12 15.30 -24.63
CA SER A 139 9.91 15.36 -25.44
C SER A 139 8.91 16.39 -24.86
N PRO A 140 9.10 17.70 -25.13
CA PRO A 140 8.24 18.73 -24.58
C PRO A 140 6.79 18.64 -25.12
N ILE A 141 6.58 18.18 -26.35
CA ILE A 141 5.24 18.04 -26.94
C ILE A 141 4.49 16.93 -26.22
N LEU A 142 5.15 15.78 -25.96
CA LEU A 142 4.56 14.69 -25.17
C LEU A 142 4.15 15.14 -23.78
N LEU A 143 4.97 15.94 -23.09
CA LEU A 143 4.60 16.45 -21.76
C LEU A 143 3.33 17.30 -21.84
N THR A 144 3.27 18.26 -22.77
CA THR A 144 2.08 19.10 -22.93
C THR A 144 0.84 18.26 -23.24
N ALA A 145 1.00 17.22 -24.05
CA ALA A 145 -0.06 16.28 -24.37
C ALA A 145 -0.53 15.45 -23.17
N LEU A 146 0.40 14.99 -22.32
CA LEU A 146 0.07 14.27 -21.09
C LEU A 146 -0.68 15.16 -20.09
N VAL A 147 -0.26 16.42 -19.94
CA VAL A 147 -0.96 17.38 -19.07
C VAL A 147 -2.35 17.68 -19.62
N ALA A 148 -2.48 17.93 -20.92
CA ALA A 148 -3.78 18.14 -21.57
C ALA A 148 -4.69 16.90 -21.40
N SER A 149 -4.16 15.69 -21.65
CA SER A 149 -4.86 14.43 -21.43
C SER A 149 -5.37 14.29 -19.99
N ALA A 150 -4.53 14.60 -18.99
CA ALA A 150 -4.94 14.52 -17.58
C ALA A 150 -6.09 15.49 -17.26
N LEU A 151 -6.04 16.72 -17.79
CA LEU A 151 -7.12 17.70 -17.63
C LEU A 151 -8.42 17.25 -18.31
N ILE A 152 -8.33 16.68 -19.50
CA ILE A 152 -9.50 16.14 -20.22
C ILE A 152 -10.11 14.96 -19.46
N VAL A 153 -9.30 14.07 -18.88
CA VAL A 153 -9.81 12.97 -18.03
C VAL A 153 -10.52 13.51 -16.80
N LEU A 154 -9.96 14.52 -16.12
CA LEU A 154 -10.62 15.16 -14.98
C LEU A 154 -11.97 15.78 -15.38
N LEU A 155 -12.03 16.44 -16.54
CA LEU A 155 -13.26 16.98 -17.08
C LEU A 155 -14.28 15.87 -17.39
N ALA A 156 -13.85 14.79 -18.05
CA ALA A 156 -14.69 13.65 -18.38
C ALA A 156 -15.27 12.97 -17.13
N LEU A 157 -14.45 12.79 -16.09
CA LEU A 157 -14.88 12.24 -14.80
C LEU A 157 -15.88 13.17 -14.11
N ALA A 158 -15.59 14.47 -14.04
CA ALA A 158 -16.48 15.45 -13.41
C ALA A 158 -17.84 15.51 -14.13
N SER A 159 -17.85 15.57 -15.46
CA SER A 159 -19.07 15.61 -16.26
C SER A 159 -19.85 14.30 -16.20
N GLY A 160 -19.18 13.15 -16.31
CA GLY A 160 -19.84 11.84 -16.25
C GLY A 160 -20.43 11.56 -14.86
N LEU A 161 -19.73 11.92 -13.78
CA LEU A 161 -20.28 11.82 -12.42
C LEU A 161 -21.47 12.76 -12.23
N GLY A 162 -21.38 13.99 -12.76
CA GLY A 162 -22.50 14.93 -12.77
C GLY A 162 -23.73 14.38 -13.50
N GLY A 163 -23.54 13.84 -14.71
CA GLY A 163 -24.60 13.26 -15.52
C GLY A 163 -25.29 12.08 -14.84
N VAL A 164 -24.51 11.13 -14.32
CA VAL A 164 -25.05 9.98 -13.56
C VAL A 164 -25.79 10.42 -12.30
N SER A 165 -25.26 11.39 -11.56
CA SER A 165 -25.89 11.86 -10.32
C SER A 165 -27.25 12.53 -10.55
N SER A 166 -27.46 13.10 -11.74
CA SER A 166 -28.74 13.69 -12.14
C SER A 166 -29.80 12.64 -12.52
N LEU A 167 -29.36 11.43 -12.89
CA LEU A 167 -30.22 10.31 -13.27
C LEU A 167 -30.59 9.49 -12.04
N GLY A 168 -31.60 9.95 -11.30
CA GLY A 168 -32.16 9.21 -10.17
C GLY A 168 -32.83 7.91 -10.64
N GLY A 169 -32.16 6.77 -10.48
CA GLY A 169 -32.78 5.45 -10.70
C GLY A 169 -31.94 4.42 -11.46
N ALA A 170 -30.79 4.78 -12.05
CA ALA A 170 -29.91 3.82 -12.71
C ALA A 170 -29.30 2.84 -11.69
N LYS A 171 -29.34 1.54 -11.99
CA LYS A 171 -28.82 0.49 -11.10
C LYS A 171 -27.80 -0.39 -11.82
N GLY A 172 -26.78 -0.81 -11.08
CA GLY A 172 -25.78 -1.77 -11.56
C GLY A 172 -24.99 -1.25 -12.77
N LEU A 173 -24.91 -2.07 -13.83
CA LEU A 173 -24.09 -1.79 -15.01
C LEU A 173 -24.63 -0.66 -15.89
N GLU A 174 -25.92 -0.32 -15.78
CA GLU A 174 -26.53 0.78 -16.53
C GLU A 174 -25.89 2.12 -16.19
N VAL A 175 -25.41 2.28 -14.94
CA VAL A 175 -24.70 3.46 -14.45
C VAL A 175 -23.47 3.76 -15.32
N LEU A 176 -22.73 2.72 -15.73
CA LEU A 176 -21.57 2.86 -16.61
C LEU A 176 -21.99 3.27 -18.03
N GLY A 177 -23.10 2.73 -18.53
CA GLY A 177 -23.66 3.13 -19.82
C GLY A 177 -24.04 4.61 -19.85
N TYR A 178 -24.79 5.06 -18.84
CA TYR A 178 -25.15 6.47 -18.70
C TYR A 178 -23.94 7.38 -18.46
N PHE A 179 -22.94 6.93 -17.69
CA PHE A 179 -21.69 7.66 -17.48
C PHE A 179 -20.98 7.94 -18.80
N LEU A 180 -20.78 6.90 -19.63
CA LEU A 180 -20.08 7.02 -20.91
C LEU A 180 -20.87 7.83 -21.94
N LEU A 181 -22.19 7.75 -21.91
CA LEU A 181 -23.09 8.45 -22.84
C LEU A 181 -23.50 9.86 -22.35
N THR A 182 -23.05 10.30 -21.18
CA THR A 182 -23.31 11.66 -20.70
C THR A 182 -22.70 12.67 -21.68
N SER A 183 -23.48 13.65 -22.11
CA SER A 183 -23.02 14.72 -22.99
C SER A 183 -22.53 15.93 -22.21
N LEU A 184 -21.46 16.54 -22.71
CA LEU A 184 -20.92 17.82 -22.28
C LEU A 184 -21.22 18.83 -23.40
N GLY A 185 -22.06 19.83 -23.10
CA GLY A 185 -22.44 20.87 -24.06
C GLY A 185 -23.22 20.33 -25.27
N GLU A 186 -24.08 19.33 -25.07
CA GLU A 186 -24.96 18.70 -26.07
C GLU A 186 -24.27 17.92 -27.21
N GLN A 187 -22.96 18.11 -27.45
CA GLN A 187 -22.29 17.56 -28.64
C GLN A 187 -21.18 16.55 -28.34
N VAL A 188 -20.55 16.65 -27.18
CA VAL A 188 -19.36 15.83 -26.86
C VAL A 188 -19.70 14.84 -25.77
N LEU A 189 -19.55 13.54 -26.04
CA LEU A 189 -19.79 12.52 -25.02
C LEU A 189 -18.59 12.41 -24.07
N VAL A 190 -18.83 11.99 -22.83
CA VAL A 190 -17.76 11.61 -21.88
C VAL A 190 -16.87 10.53 -22.49
N LEU A 191 -17.46 9.58 -23.22
CA LEU A 191 -16.71 8.61 -24.02
C LEU A 191 -15.71 9.29 -24.98
N ASP A 192 -16.15 10.32 -25.70
CA ASP A 192 -15.30 11.03 -26.66
C ASP A 192 -14.14 11.75 -25.98
N LEU A 193 -14.38 12.34 -24.80
CA LEU A 193 -13.34 12.97 -23.99
C LEU A 193 -12.30 11.95 -23.50
N LEU A 194 -12.73 10.78 -23.02
CA LEU A 194 -11.81 9.73 -22.56
C LEU A 194 -10.93 9.20 -23.70
N PHE A 195 -11.53 8.97 -24.87
CA PHE A 195 -10.78 8.52 -26.04
C PHE A 195 -9.87 9.62 -26.62
N ALA A 196 -10.33 10.88 -26.62
CA ALA A 196 -9.49 12.01 -27.00
C ALA A 196 -8.27 12.13 -26.06
N ALA A 197 -8.48 12.00 -24.75
CA ALA A 197 -7.40 12.00 -23.78
C ALA A 197 -6.40 10.86 -24.02
N ALA A 198 -6.88 9.63 -24.28
CA ALA A 198 -6.00 8.50 -24.56
C ALA A 198 -5.24 8.64 -25.89
N LEU A 199 -5.85 9.26 -26.90
CA LEU A 199 -5.24 9.47 -28.22
C LEU A 199 -4.17 10.57 -28.20
N LEU A 200 -4.34 11.61 -27.38
CA LEU A 200 -3.52 12.82 -27.42
C LEU A 200 -2.02 12.54 -27.19
N PRO A 201 -1.60 11.74 -26.19
CA PRO A 201 -0.19 11.36 -26.00
C PRO A 201 0.37 10.51 -27.15
N LEU A 202 -0.44 9.63 -27.75
CA LEU A 202 0.01 8.79 -28.87
C LEU A 202 0.23 9.63 -30.14
N VAL A 203 -0.68 10.56 -30.40
CA VAL A 203 -0.53 11.51 -31.51
C VAL A 203 0.69 12.41 -31.28
N ALA A 204 0.91 12.88 -30.04
CA ALA A 204 2.10 13.67 -29.71
C ALA A 204 3.40 12.90 -29.96
N GLN A 205 3.46 11.61 -29.58
CA GLN A 205 4.62 10.76 -29.89
C GLN A 205 4.83 10.57 -31.39
N ALA A 206 3.75 10.35 -32.14
CA ALA A 206 3.82 10.19 -33.59
C ALA A 206 4.30 11.49 -34.27
N VAL A 207 3.81 12.65 -33.82
CA VAL A 207 4.24 13.97 -34.30
C VAL A 207 5.71 14.23 -33.97
N GLU A 208 6.15 13.95 -32.74
CA GLU A 208 7.56 14.08 -32.36
C GLU A 208 8.47 13.16 -33.18
N ALA A 209 8.05 11.91 -33.42
CA ALA A 209 8.79 10.98 -34.26
C ALA A 209 8.93 11.53 -35.70
N ALA A 210 7.85 12.04 -36.26
CA ALA A 210 7.83 12.64 -37.59
C ALA A 210 8.72 13.89 -37.68
N LEU A 211 8.69 14.78 -36.67
CA LEU A 211 9.53 15.97 -36.59
C LEU A 211 11.02 15.62 -36.41
N GLY A 212 11.32 14.52 -35.72
CA GLY A 212 12.68 14.04 -35.49
C GLY A 212 13.29 13.25 -36.66
N ASN A 213 12.66 13.20 -37.83
CA ASN A 213 13.02 12.34 -38.97
C ASN A 213 13.17 10.85 -38.59
N LYS A 214 12.44 10.39 -37.57
CA LYS A 214 12.37 8.98 -37.18
C LYS A 214 11.09 8.38 -37.76
N HIS A 215 11.15 7.11 -38.14
CA HIS A 215 9.96 6.40 -38.58
C HIS A 215 9.02 6.22 -37.38
N VAL A 216 7.73 6.48 -37.61
CA VAL A 216 6.65 6.49 -36.60
C VAL A 216 6.46 5.19 -35.79
N GLY A 217 7.21 4.11 -35.91
CA GLY A 217 6.94 2.88 -35.17
C GLY A 217 5.57 2.23 -35.51
N ALA A 218 5.62 0.96 -35.90
CA ALA A 218 4.42 0.20 -36.22
C ALA A 218 3.45 0.09 -35.03
N ARG A 219 3.99 0.17 -33.80
CA ARG A 219 3.22 0.04 -32.55
C ARG A 219 2.30 1.24 -32.34
N GLU A 220 2.79 2.44 -32.58
CA GLU A 220 2.08 3.70 -32.39
C GLU A 220 0.92 3.81 -33.39
N ALA A 221 1.18 3.49 -34.66
CA ALA A 221 0.14 3.46 -35.70
C ALA A 221 -0.97 2.44 -35.38
N VAL A 222 -0.61 1.23 -34.95
CA VAL A 222 -1.57 0.21 -34.53
C VAL A 222 -2.36 0.66 -33.30
N ALA A 223 -1.70 1.27 -32.31
CA ALA A 223 -2.36 1.75 -31.09
C ALA A 223 -3.38 2.85 -31.38
N ILE A 224 -3.05 3.80 -32.28
CA ILE A 224 -3.97 4.86 -32.69
C ILE A 224 -5.20 4.27 -33.38
N VAL A 225 -5.02 3.39 -34.36
CA VAL A 225 -6.16 2.77 -35.07
C VAL A 225 -7.01 1.93 -34.13
N LEU A 226 -6.36 1.14 -33.25
CA LEU A 226 -7.06 0.33 -32.26
C LEU A 226 -7.91 1.21 -31.34
N LEU A 227 -7.39 2.33 -30.84
CA LEU A 227 -8.16 3.23 -29.98
C LEU A 227 -9.35 3.86 -30.71
N VAL A 228 -9.18 4.29 -31.96
CA VAL A 228 -10.28 4.84 -32.76
C VAL A 228 -11.39 3.81 -32.99
N MET A 229 -11.02 2.55 -33.29
CA MET A 229 -12.00 1.47 -33.45
C MET A 229 -12.65 1.08 -32.12
N LEU A 230 -11.86 1.02 -31.05
CA LEU A 230 -12.35 0.69 -29.72
C LEU A 230 -13.35 1.74 -29.20
N ARG A 231 -13.18 3.01 -29.55
CA ARG A 231 -14.16 4.06 -29.26
C ARG A 231 -15.55 3.67 -29.76
N GLN A 232 -15.63 3.21 -31.00
CA GLN A 232 -16.90 2.87 -31.62
C GLN A 232 -17.53 1.61 -31.00
N VAL A 233 -16.72 0.61 -30.67
CA VAL A 233 -17.18 -0.59 -29.95
C VAL A 233 -17.71 -0.22 -28.57
N MET A 234 -17.00 0.64 -27.84
CA MET A 234 -17.43 1.11 -26.51
C MET A 234 -18.71 1.94 -26.56
N PHE A 235 -18.93 2.70 -27.63
CA PHE A 235 -20.17 3.46 -27.82
C PHE A 235 -21.39 2.54 -27.95
N GLU A 236 -21.31 1.50 -28.78
CA GLU A 236 -22.39 0.52 -28.94
C GLU A 236 -22.60 -0.30 -27.66
N TYR A 237 -21.51 -0.64 -26.97
CA TYR A 237 -21.57 -1.30 -25.68
C TYR A 237 -22.28 -0.44 -24.63
N ALA A 238 -21.96 0.85 -24.55
CA ALA A 238 -22.62 1.78 -23.63
C ALA A 238 -24.11 1.93 -23.94
N ARG A 239 -24.50 1.95 -25.24
CA ARG A 239 -25.91 1.96 -25.65
C ARG A 239 -26.65 0.68 -25.26
N LEU A 240 -25.99 -0.48 -25.38
CA LEU A 240 -26.53 -1.77 -24.94
C LEU A 240 -26.79 -1.78 -23.44
N LEU A 241 -25.87 -1.24 -22.64
CA LEU A 241 -26.04 -1.14 -21.19
C LEU A 241 -27.23 -0.26 -20.78
N VAL A 242 -27.58 0.74 -21.59
CA VAL A 242 -28.75 1.63 -21.35
C VAL A 242 -30.04 1.03 -21.93
N GLY A 243 -29.98 -0.13 -22.57
CA GLY A 243 -31.14 -0.77 -23.20
C GLY A 243 -31.57 -0.14 -24.54
N ALA A 244 -30.79 0.80 -25.07
CA ALA A 244 -31.03 1.46 -26.36
C ALA A 244 -30.24 0.82 -27.53
N GLY A 245 -29.33 -0.10 -27.23
CA GLY A 245 -28.45 -0.73 -28.22
C GLY A 245 -28.93 -2.09 -28.70
N SER A 246 -28.40 -2.54 -29.83
CA SER A 246 -28.65 -3.87 -30.40
C SER A 246 -27.40 -4.74 -30.31
N ILE A 247 -27.56 -6.03 -30.02
CA ILE A 247 -26.40 -6.96 -29.96
C ILE A 247 -25.75 -7.09 -31.34
N LEU A 248 -26.56 -7.01 -32.40
CA LEU A 248 -26.08 -7.05 -33.78
C LEU A 248 -25.17 -5.84 -34.11
N SER A 249 -25.53 -4.62 -33.71
CA SER A 249 -24.68 -3.44 -33.95
C SER A 249 -23.32 -3.58 -33.24
N LEU A 250 -23.30 -4.06 -32.00
CA LEU A 250 -22.05 -4.35 -31.30
C LEU A 250 -21.21 -5.41 -32.02
N LEU A 251 -21.80 -6.54 -32.41
CA LEU A 251 -21.08 -7.61 -33.10
C LEU A 251 -20.50 -7.13 -34.44
N LEU A 252 -21.24 -6.33 -35.20
CA LEU A 252 -20.78 -5.76 -36.47
C LEU A 252 -19.58 -4.82 -36.25
N TRP A 253 -19.65 -3.94 -35.26
CA TRP A 253 -18.54 -3.02 -34.97
C TRP A 253 -17.31 -3.73 -34.40
N VAL A 254 -17.50 -4.79 -33.61
CA VAL A 254 -16.38 -5.65 -33.17
C VAL A 254 -15.73 -6.35 -34.36
N ALA A 255 -16.54 -6.91 -35.27
CA ALA A 255 -16.01 -7.55 -36.48
C ALA A 255 -15.24 -6.55 -37.36
N LEU A 256 -15.78 -5.33 -37.56
CA LEU A 256 -15.12 -4.26 -38.29
C LEU A 256 -13.82 -3.82 -37.61
N ALA A 257 -13.79 -3.72 -36.28
CA ALA A 257 -12.58 -3.38 -35.54
C ALA A 257 -11.48 -4.44 -35.73
N ILE A 258 -11.83 -5.72 -35.70
CA ILE A 258 -10.90 -6.83 -35.95
C ILE A 258 -10.37 -6.78 -37.39
N LEU A 259 -11.26 -6.56 -38.37
CA LEU A 259 -10.88 -6.45 -39.77
C LEU A 259 -9.96 -5.24 -40.03
N ALA A 260 -10.28 -4.09 -39.46
CA ALA A 260 -9.45 -2.89 -39.56
C ALA A 260 -8.06 -3.11 -38.95
N LEU A 261 -7.99 -3.76 -37.78
CA LEU A 261 -6.72 -4.08 -37.13
C LEU A 261 -5.90 -5.06 -38.00
N ALA A 262 -6.53 -6.11 -38.52
CA ALA A 262 -5.88 -7.07 -39.41
C ALA A 262 -5.35 -6.40 -40.68
N ALA A 263 -6.12 -5.48 -41.27
CA ALA A 263 -5.71 -4.71 -42.44
C ALA A 263 -4.47 -3.84 -42.14
N VAL A 264 -4.46 -3.12 -41.01
CA VAL A 264 -3.30 -2.29 -40.62
C VAL A 264 -2.06 -3.15 -40.40
N VAL A 265 -2.19 -4.26 -39.67
CA VAL A 265 -1.07 -5.19 -39.44
C VAL A 265 -0.56 -5.81 -40.74
N ALA A 266 -1.44 -6.11 -41.69
CA ALA A 266 -1.05 -6.63 -43.00
C ALA A 266 -0.34 -5.58 -43.89
N ILE A 267 -0.72 -4.30 -43.77
CA ILE A 267 -0.14 -3.20 -44.55
C ILE A 267 1.24 -2.77 -43.99
N LEU A 268 1.45 -2.89 -42.67
CA LEU A 268 2.71 -2.48 -42.03
C LEU A 268 3.97 -3.10 -42.67
N PRO A 269 4.07 -4.42 -42.89
CA PRO A 269 5.21 -5.03 -43.60
C PRO A 269 5.41 -4.50 -45.02
N LEU A 270 4.32 -4.17 -45.73
CA LEU A 270 4.35 -3.66 -47.11
C LEU A 270 4.92 -2.24 -47.18
N LEU A 271 4.76 -1.45 -46.12
CA LEU A 271 5.33 -0.11 -45.98
C LEU A 271 6.81 -0.11 -45.53
N GLY A 272 7.48 -1.27 -45.53
CA GLY A 272 8.91 -1.36 -45.19
C GLY A 272 9.21 -1.38 -43.69
N TYR A 273 8.22 -1.58 -42.81
CA TYR A 273 8.43 -1.76 -41.37
C TYR A 273 9.02 -3.14 -40.98
N SER A 274 9.43 -3.94 -41.96
CA SER A 274 9.93 -5.30 -41.77
C SER A 274 11.41 -5.33 -41.39
N ARG A 275 11.67 -5.78 -40.14
CA ARG A 275 12.91 -6.33 -39.56
C ARG A 275 14.05 -5.37 -39.18
N ALA A 276 14.05 -5.02 -37.89
CA ALA A 276 15.27 -4.78 -37.10
C ALA A 276 15.25 -5.57 -35.77
N ARG A 277 14.82 -6.84 -35.80
CA ARG A 277 15.07 -7.80 -34.71
C ARG A 277 15.54 -9.12 -35.32
N GLY A 278 16.85 -9.29 -35.31
CA GLY A 278 17.51 -10.49 -35.81
C GLY A 278 19.04 -10.38 -35.78
N SER A 279 19.62 -9.89 -34.69
CA SER A 279 20.99 -10.22 -34.27
C SER A 279 21.22 -9.66 -32.86
N GLN A 280 21.07 -10.50 -31.85
CA GLN A 280 22.03 -10.82 -30.78
C GLN A 280 21.38 -11.87 -29.89
#